data_AF-A0A7J8VK47-F1
#
_entry.id   AF-A0A7J8VK47-F1
#
_cell.length_a   1.000
_cell.length_b   1.000
_cell.length_c   1.000
_cell.angle_alpha   90.00
_cell.angle_beta   90.00
_cell.angle_gamma   90.00
#
_symmetry.space_group_name_H-M   'P 1'
#
loop_
_entity.id
_entity.type
_entity.pdbx_description
1 polymer ?
#
loop_
_entity_poly.entity_id
_entity_poly.type
_entity_poly.pdbx_seq_one_letter_code
_entity_poly.pdbx_strand_id
1 'polypeptide(L)'
;MWFISVSYTMGHTLPQVVLMSVVGSFIWTFLEYCFHRFLFHIETKSYWANTFHYLIHGCHHKHPMDGLRLVIPPAEAAILAIM
;
A
#
# COMPACT_ATOMS: atom_id res chain seq x y z
N MET A 1 13.31 9.68 -0.28
CA MET A 1 14.58 10.27 -0.75
C MET A 1 15.10 9.61 -2.02
N TRP A 2 15.09 8.26 -2.12
CA TRP A 2 15.56 7.55 -3.33
C TRP A 2 14.88 8.03 -4.63
N PHE A 3 13.55 7.99 -4.71
CA PHE A 3 12.82 8.40 -5.92
C PHE A 3 13.05 9.85 -6.33
N ILE A 4 13.16 10.76 -5.36
CA ILE A 4 13.49 12.18 -5.61
C ILE A 4 14.89 12.27 -6.24
N SER A 5 15.89 11.60 -5.66
CA SER A 5 17.26 11.56 -6.19
C SER A 5 17.29 10.98 -7.60
N VAL A 6 16.56 9.90 -7.86
CA VAL A 6 16.46 9.28 -9.18
C VAL A 6 15.87 10.26 -10.18
N SER A 7 14.78 10.95 -9.84
CA SER A 7 14.16 11.93 -10.74
C SER A 7 15.12 13.05 -11.14
N TYR A 8 15.95 13.54 -10.22
CA TYR A 8 16.99 14.51 -10.57
C TYR A 8 18.05 13.94 -11.50
N THR A 9 18.53 12.71 -11.24
CA THR A 9 19.51 12.05 -12.14
C THR A 9 18.93 11.77 -13.53
N MET A 10 17.61 11.65 -13.64
CA MET A 10 16.89 11.51 -14.91
C MET A 10 16.61 12.87 -15.61
N GLY A 11 17.07 13.99 -15.05
CA GLY A 11 16.97 15.31 -15.67
C GLY A 11 15.67 16.05 -15.40
N HIS A 12 14.83 15.61 -14.46
CA HIS A 12 13.63 16.35 -14.09
C HIS A 12 13.97 17.64 -13.34
N THR A 13 13.22 18.70 -13.63
CA THR A 13 13.39 19.99 -12.94
C THR A 13 12.81 19.94 -11.53
N LEU A 14 13.33 20.76 -10.62
CA LEU A 14 12.80 20.85 -9.25
C LEU A 14 11.27 21.06 -9.19
N PRO A 15 10.65 21.96 -9.98
CA PRO A 15 9.19 22.10 -9.98
C PRO A 15 8.45 20.84 -10.40
N GLN A 16 8.97 20.09 -11.38
CA GLN A 16 8.36 18.82 -11.81
C GLN A 16 8.42 17.78 -10.69
N VAL A 17 9.57 17.64 -10.02
CA VAL A 17 9.75 16.69 -8.91
C VAL A 17 8.82 17.03 -7.74
N VAL A 18 8.69 18.31 -7.40
CA VAL A 18 7.77 18.78 -6.35
C VAL A 18 6.32 18.47 -6.73
N LEU A 19 5.91 18.80 -7.96
CA LEU A 19 4.55 18.55 -8.43
C LEU A 19 4.20 17.06 -8.39
N MET A 20 5.08 16.20 -8.93
CA MET A 20 4.88 14.74 -8.91
C MET A 20 4.82 14.18 -7.49
N SER A 21 5.65 14.69 -6.58
CA SER A 21 5.65 14.24 -5.18
C SER A 21 4.34 14.58 -4.49
N VAL A 22 3.85 15.81 -4.66
CA VAL A 22 2.59 16.28 -4.07
C VAL A 22 1.40 15.49 -4.64
N VAL A 23 1.30 15.40 -5.96
CA VAL A 23 0.23 14.64 -6.62
C VAL A 23 0.28 13.16 -6.24
N GLY A 24 1.48 12.56 -6.20
CA GLY A 24 1.68 11.19 -5.76
C GLY A 24 1.22 10.95 -4.32
N SER A 25 1.50 11.88 -3.39
CA SER A 25 1.00 11.78 -2.02
C SER A 25 -0.53 11.82 -1.94
N PHE A 26 -1.19 12.68 -2.74
CA PHE A 26 -2.66 12.70 -2.79
C PHE A 26 -3.26 11.43 -3.40
N ILE A 27 -2.64 10.90 -4.46
CA ILE A 27 -3.06 9.62 -5.04
C ILE A 27 -2.88 8.51 -4.01
N TRP A 28 -1.76 8.51 -3.27
CA TRP A 28 -1.52 7.52 -2.22
C TRP A 28 -2.60 7.55 -1.14
N THR A 29 -2.97 8.71 -0.61
CA THR A 29 -4.00 8.76 0.44
C THR A 29 -5.37 8.30 -0.06
N PHE A 30 -5.69 8.58 -1.33
CA PHE A 30 -6.90 8.06 -1.95
C PHE A 30 -6.86 6.53 -2.11
N LEU A 31 -5.75 5.98 -2.63
CA LEU A 31 -5.55 4.55 -2.77
C LEU A 31 -5.55 3.82 -1.42
N GLU A 32 -4.89 4.39 -0.41
CA GLU A 32 -4.88 3.87 0.97
C GLU A 32 -6.32 3.73 1.49
N TYR A 33 -7.14 4.77 1.32
CA TYR A 33 -8.53 4.72 1.70
C TYR A 33 -9.31 3.65 0.93
N CYS A 34 -9.12 3.55 -0.38
CA CYS A 34 -9.79 2.54 -1.21
C CYS A 34 -9.39 1.11 -0.82
N PHE A 35 -8.10 0.84 -0.68
CA PHE A 35 -7.60 -0.47 -0.27
C PHE A 35 -8.10 -0.84 1.11
N HIS A 36 -7.97 0.06 2.08
CA HIS A 36 -8.40 -0.21 3.43
C HIS A 36 -9.91 -0.48 3.48
N ARG A 37 -10.73 0.37 2.87
CA ARG A 37 -12.19 0.24 2.96
C ARG A 37 -12.75 -0.91 2.14
N PHE A 38 -12.28 -1.10 0.91
CA PHE A 38 -12.94 -1.99 -0.06
C PHE A 38 -12.23 -3.33 -0.26
N LEU A 39 -10.90 -3.38 -0.12
CA LEU A 39 -10.12 -4.61 -0.31
C LEU A 39 -9.83 -5.29 1.03
N PHE A 40 -9.35 -4.53 2.01
CA PHE A 40 -8.90 -5.05 3.29
C PHE A 40 -10.05 -5.36 4.26
N HIS A 41 -11.22 -4.76 4.07
CA HIS A 41 -12.46 -5.03 4.82
C HIS A 41 -13.56 -5.68 3.96
N ILE A 42 -13.16 -6.46 2.96
CA ILE A 42 -14.09 -7.17 2.09
C ILE A 42 -14.77 -8.33 2.81
N GLU A 43 -16.09 -8.45 2.65
CA GLU A 43 -16.85 -9.59 3.17
C GLU A 43 -16.62 -10.84 2.29
N THR A 44 -16.10 -11.90 2.90
CA THR A 44 -15.75 -13.16 2.23
C THR A 44 -16.55 -14.33 2.81
N LYS A 45 -16.82 -15.34 1.97
CA LYS A 45 -17.66 -16.51 2.34
C LYS A 45 -17.00 -17.86 2.11
N SER A 46 -16.04 -17.96 1.19
CA SER A 46 -15.34 -19.22 0.89
C SER A 46 -14.08 -19.37 1.73
N TYR A 47 -13.67 -20.61 1.98
CA TYR A 47 -12.45 -20.89 2.75
C TYR A 47 -11.22 -20.16 2.19
N TRP A 48 -11.01 -20.22 0.87
CA TRP A 48 -9.88 -19.59 0.21
C TRP A 48 -9.95 -18.06 0.27
N ALA A 49 -11.14 -17.48 0.07
CA ALA A 49 -11.32 -16.04 0.18
C ALA A 49 -11.09 -15.54 1.61
N ASN A 50 -11.58 -16.27 2.61
CA ASN A 50 -11.35 -15.95 4.03
C ASN A 50 -9.87 -16.08 4.39
N THR A 51 -9.17 -17.06 3.83
CA THR A 51 -7.72 -17.25 4.02
C THR A 51 -6.95 -16.07 3.45
N PHE A 52 -7.27 -15.66 2.20
CA PHE A 52 -6.66 -14.50 1.58
C PHE A 52 -6.92 -13.21 2.37
N HIS A 53 -8.19 -12.96 2.75
CA HIS A 53 -8.57 -11.81 3.58
C HIS A 53 -7.83 -11.81 4.93
N TYR A 54 -7.67 -12.98 5.56
CA TYR A 54 -6.89 -13.09 6.79
C TYR A 54 -5.42 -12.70 6.59
N LEU A 55 -4.78 -13.10 5.51
CA LEU A 55 -3.38 -12.78 5.23
C LEU A 55 -3.18 -11.29 5.00
N ILE A 56 -4.02 -10.66 4.17
CA ILE A 56 -3.81 -9.24 3.78
C ILE A 56 -4.21 -8.23 4.87
N HIS A 57 -5.14 -8.58 5.77
CA HIS A 57 -5.60 -7.63 6.80
C HIS A 57 -6.19 -8.27 8.06
N GLY A 58 -6.87 -9.41 7.95
CA GLY A 58 -7.54 -10.02 9.11
C GLY A 58 -6.59 -10.44 10.23
N CYS A 59 -5.33 -10.78 9.91
CA CYS A 59 -4.31 -11.13 10.89
C CYS A 59 -3.96 -9.94 11.81
N HIS A 60 -3.85 -8.74 11.23
CA HIS A 60 -3.63 -7.51 11.97
C HIS A 60 -4.78 -7.21 12.96
N HIS A 61 -6.03 -7.31 12.52
CA HIS A 61 -7.21 -7.11 13.41
C HIS A 61 -7.27 -8.11 14.56
N LYS A 62 -6.82 -9.34 14.33
CA LYS A 62 -6.78 -10.38 15.36
C LYS A 62 -5.63 -10.18 16.37
N HIS A 63 -4.52 -9.59 15.92
CA HIS A 63 -3.30 -9.41 16.70
C HIS A 63 -2.78 -7.96 16.61
N PRO A 64 -3.55 -6.95 17.07
CA PRO A 64 -3.29 -5.54 16.77
C PRO A 64 -1.99 -5.00 17.38
N MET A 65 -1.51 -5.63 18.46
CA MET A 65 -0.31 -5.21 19.18
C MET A 65 0.95 -6.02 18.78
N ASP A 66 0.84 -6.93 17.82
CA ASP A 66 1.99 -7.67 17.32
C ASP A 66 2.73 -6.89 16.24
N GLY A 67 3.86 -6.29 16.63
CA GLY A 67 4.70 -5.50 15.72
C GLY A 67 5.26 -6.27 14.52
N LEU A 68 5.36 -7.60 14.60
CA LEU A 68 5.81 -8.44 13.48
C LEU A 68 4.71 -8.67 12.43
N ARG A 69 3.45 -8.38 12.77
CA ARG A 69 2.26 -8.60 11.93
C ARG A 69 1.50 -7.30 11.63
N LEU A 70 2.11 -6.16 11.93
CA LEU A 70 1.51 -4.85 11.79
C LEU A 70 1.63 -4.30 10.35
N VAL A 71 2.79 -4.50 9.72
CA VAL A 71 3.07 -3.99 8.37
C VAL A 71 2.85 -5.08 7.33
N ILE A 72 2.37 -4.68 6.15
CA ILE A 72 2.23 -5.60 5.01
C ILE A 72 3.63 -6.09 4.61
N PRO A 73 3.86 -7.41 4.52
CA PRO A 73 5.13 -7.97 4.06
C PRO A 73 5.54 -7.46 2.67
N PRO A 74 6.84 -7.24 2.40
CA PRO A 74 7.29 -6.71 1.10
C PRO A 74 6.82 -7.49 -0.13
N ALA A 75 6.71 -8.82 -0.03
CA ALA A 75 6.23 -9.67 -1.11
C ALA A 75 4.75 -9.39 -1.44
N GLU A 76 3.91 -9.24 -0.42
CA GLU A 76 2.49 -8.92 -0.58
C GLU A 76 2.30 -7.49 -1.11
N ALA A 77 3.08 -6.54 -0.58
CA ALA A 77 3.08 -5.17 -1.05
C ALA A 77 3.47 -5.05 -2.54
N ALA A 78 4.44 -5.85 -3.00
CA ALA A 78 4.85 -5.88 -4.40
C ALA A 78 3.73 -6.37 -5.33
N ILE A 79 2.97 -7.40 -4.91
CA ILE A 79 1.82 -7.90 -5.67
C ILE A 79 0.73 -6.83 -5.76
N LEU A 80 0.42 -6.14 -4.65
CA LEU A 80 -0.56 -5.05 -4.61
C LEU A 80 -0.15 -3.85 -5.48
N ALA A 81 1.15 -3.58 -5.61
CA ALA A 81 1.66 -2.46 -6.41
C ALA A 81 1.64 -2.71 -7.93
N ILE A 82 1.56 -3.98 -8.37
CA ILE A 82 1.62 -4.37 -9.78
C ILE A 82 0.23 -4.71 -10.34
N MET A 83 -0.72 -5.09 -9.48
CA MET A 83 -2.13 -5.29 -9.88
C MET A 83 -2.85 -3.97 -10.15
#